data_AF-A0A6N2ER65-F1
#
_entry.id   AF-A0A6N2ER65-F1
#
_cell.length_a   1.000
_cell.length_b   1.000
_cell.length_c   1.000
_cell.angle_alpha   90.00
_cell.angle_beta   90.00
_cell.angle_gamma   90.00
#
_symmetry.space_group_name_H-M   'P 1'
#
loop_
_entity.id
_entity.type
_entity.pdbx_description
1 polymer ?
#
loop_
_entity_poly.entity_id
_entity_poly.type
_entity_poly.pdbx_seq_one_letter_code
_entity_poly.pdbx_strand_id
1 'polypeptide(L)'
;MPLTRPIVLATAALGVAVSAPANASGSQLLVATVNGPDINLPASGGSQIVSFNTPGVQITGVGLTARWTAVNADTNNGTAPWSTDVRVSVVAPGGQSMNWGRVGGDVSFVDFPFQDASPAGFTNASGVGDYTFNFDNAFNGPWISGLRDVRYHLTTTVPTQTHSFSGNTAAGDSWSRPFFIDGVSGLGPVNHSVLEFTVSASGRYEFETIIPGLDVPTFLYQGSFDASQPLMNLLDYSLANGSGADGNPRGESRIDALLHEGETYHFVVSQWSRFTQDLEFNSLISGPGVVSVVPAPGAAAVLGVGLMLGGRRRR
;
A
#
# COMPACT_ATOMS: atom_id res chain seq x y z
N MET A 1 -20.85 -49.80 5.37
CA MET A 1 -19.60 -49.02 5.57
C MET A 1 -19.99 -47.55 5.69
N PRO A 2 -19.88 -46.90 6.86
CA PRO A 2 -20.23 -45.49 6.99
C PRO A 2 -19.03 -44.61 6.64
N LEU A 3 -19.26 -43.62 5.78
CA LEU A 3 -18.31 -42.57 5.40
C LEU A 3 -18.27 -41.52 6.51
N THR A 4 -17.20 -41.51 7.30
CA THR A 4 -16.85 -40.47 8.26
C THR A 4 -16.42 -39.21 7.50
N ARG A 5 -17.16 -38.11 7.69
CA ARG A 5 -16.77 -36.79 7.18
C ARG A 5 -15.68 -36.17 8.08
N PRO A 6 -14.65 -35.51 7.51
CA PRO A 6 -13.65 -34.84 8.30
C PRO A 6 -14.23 -33.56 8.93
N ILE A 7 -13.98 -33.39 10.22
CA ILE A 7 -14.26 -32.17 10.98
C ILE A 7 -13.09 -31.21 10.70
N VAL A 8 -13.37 -30.08 10.05
CA VAL A 8 -12.41 -28.98 9.90
C VAL A 8 -12.37 -28.24 11.24
N LEU A 9 -11.26 -28.38 11.96
CA LEU A 9 -10.99 -27.67 13.20
C LEU A 9 -10.58 -26.23 12.85
N ALA A 10 -11.35 -25.24 13.28
CA ALA A 10 -10.93 -23.84 13.21
C ALA A 10 -9.87 -23.58 14.29
N THR A 11 -8.62 -23.43 13.88
CA THR A 11 -7.50 -23.12 14.78
C THR A 11 -7.55 -21.63 15.12
N ALA A 12 -7.83 -21.29 16.39
CA ALA A 12 -7.70 -19.94 16.89
C ALA A 12 -6.20 -19.57 16.93
N ALA A 13 -5.79 -18.60 16.12
CA ALA A 13 -4.42 -18.08 16.11
C ALA A 13 -4.14 -17.34 17.43
N LEU A 14 -3.22 -17.87 18.24
CA LEU A 14 -2.69 -17.22 19.42
C LEU A 14 -1.67 -16.17 18.95
N GLY A 15 -2.03 -14.89 18.97
CA GLY A 15 -1.13 -13.80 18.61
C GLY A 15 0.02 -13.68 19.63
N VAL A 16 1.25 -13.91 19.18
CA VAL A 16 2.46 -13.60 19.96
C VAL A 16 2.73 -12.11 19.82
N ALA A 17 2.59 -11.36 20.91
CA ALA A 17 2.96 -9.95 20.97
C ALA A 17 4.49 -9.84 20.96
N VAL A 18 5.06 -9.38 19.84
CA VAL A 18 6.48 -9.04 19.73
C VAL A 18 6.65 -7.59 20.19
N SER A 19 7.40 -7.38 21.28
CA SER A 19 7.69 -6.04 21.79
C SER A 19 8.75 -5.33 20.93
N ALA A 20 8.37 -4.21 20.29
CA ALA A 20 9.28 -3.36 19.52
C ALA A 20 10.05 -2.37 20.42
N PRO A 21 11.28 -1.96 20.05
CA PRO A 21 12.13 -1.05 20.83
C PRO A 21 11.63 0.41 20.84
N ALA A 22 11.88 1.10 21.96
CA ALA A 22 11.26 2.35 22.40
C ALA A 22 11.76 3.66 21.74
N ASN A 23 11.93 3.69 20.42
CA ASN A 23 12.15 4.94 19.68
C ASN A 23 11.01 5.13 18.66
N ALA A 24 10.04 5.99 19.01
CA ALA A 24 8.97 6.52 18.14
C ALA A 24 8.21 5.49 17.27
N SER A 25 7.71 4.40 17.85
CA SER A 25 6.86 3.42 17.15
C SER A 25 5.42 3.94 16.97
N GLY A 26 5.25 5.01 16.20
CA GLY A 26 3.95 5.58 15.88
C GLY A 26 3.75 5.76 14.39
N SER A 27 2.51 5.56 13.94
CA SER A 27 2.12 5.71 12.54
C SER A 27 1.86 7.18 12.22
N GLN A 28 1.94 7.54 10.94
CA GLN A 28 1.75 8.92 10.49
C GLN A 28 0.29 9.16 10.09
N LEU A 29 -0.46 9.92 10.89
CA LEU A 29 -1.82 10.37 10.61
C LEU A 29 -1.78 11.59 9.68
N LEU A 30 -2.60 11.59 8.63
CA LEU A 30 -2.79 12.77 7.76
C LEU A 30 -3.60 13.84 8.52
N VAL A 31 -3.06 15.06 8.62
CA VAL A 31 -3.69 16.17 9.34
C VAL A 31 -4.03 17.37 8.46
N ALA A 32 -3.42 17.48 7.28
CA ALA A 32 -3.70 18.55 6.34
C ALA A 32 -3.43 18.10 4.91
N THR A 33 -4.16 18.69 3.97
CA THR A 33 -3.98 18.49 2.53
C THR A 33 -4.10 19.84 1.81
N VAL A 34 -3.21 20.09 0.87
CA VAL A 34 -3.26 21.26 -0.03
C VAL A 34 -3.09 20.78 -1.47
N ASN A 35 -3.94 21.28 -2.37
CA ASN A 35 -3.78 21.02 -3.79
C ASN A 35 -2.58 21.78 -4.35
N GLY A 36 -1.76 21.08 -5.11
CA GLY A 36 -0.62 21.60 -5.84
C GLY A 36 -0.91 21.81 -7.32
N PRO A 37 -0.02 22.51 -8.04
CA PRO A 37 -0.05 22.53 -9.49
C PRO A 37 0.44 21.19 -10.06
N ASP A 38 0.06 20.91 -11.30
CA ASP A 38 0.72 19.89 -12.11
C ASP A 38 2.19 20.29 -12.33
N ILE A 39 3.11 19.34 -12.21
CA ILE A 39 4.54 19.59 -12.38
C ILE A 39 5.17 18.64 -13.39
N ASN A 40 6.12 19.16 -14.16
CA ASN A 40 7.00 18.37 -15.02
C ASN A 40 8.39 18.41 -14.42
N LEU A 41 8.88 17.25 -14.01
CA LEU A 41 10.16 17.06 -13.34
C LEU A 41 11.21 16.59 -14.37
N PRO A 42 12.07 17.49 -14.88
CA PRO A 42 13.21 17.09 -15.70
C PRO A 42 14.25 16.33 -14.85
N ALA A 43 15.30 15.82 -15.49
CA ALA A 43 16.44 15.18 -14.82
C ALA A 43 17.10 16.06 -13.74
N SER A 44 17.05 17.39 -13.86
CA SER A 44 17.57 18.30 -12.83
C SER A 44 16.68 18.43 -11.59
N GLY A 45 15.53 17.74 -11.57
CA GLY A 45 14.55 17.86 -10.51
C GLY A 45 13.74 19.17 -10.59
N GLY A 46 13.11 19.52 -9.47
CA GLY A 46 12.27 20.71 -9.33
C GLY A 46 11.98 21.03 -7.87
N SER A 47 11.36 22.17 -7.60
CA SER A 47 10.95 22.56 -6.25
C SER A 47 9.56 23.17 -6.26
N GLN A 48 8.79 22.93 -5.20
CA GLN A 48 7.47 23.51 -4.99
C GLN A 48 7.37 24.02 -3.56
N ILE A 49 6.90 25.27 -3.41
CA ILE A 49 6.61 25.87 -2.11
C ILE A 49 5.11 25.75 -1.87
N VAL A 50 4.74 25.18 -0.74
CA VAL A 50 3.36 24.88 -0.38
C VAL A 50 3.07 25.46 0.99
N SER A 51 2.14 26.40 1.04
CA SER A 51 1.71 27.02 2.29
C SER A 51 0.64 26.18 2.98
N PHE A 52 0.89 25.81 4.23
CA PHE A 52 -0.10 25.16 5.08
C PHE A 52 -0.57 26.10 6.20
N ASN A 53 -1.80 25.89 6.66
CA ASN A 53 -2.39 26.64 7.77
C ASN A 53 -3.13 25.69 8.73
N THR A 54 -2.35 24.90 9.48
CA THR A 54 -2.85 23.92 10.45
C THR A 54 -2.32 24.27 11.84
N PRO A 55 -2.82 25.36 12.48
CA PRO A 55 -2.29 25.83 13.75
C PRO A 55 -2.49 24.81 14.87
N GLY A 56 -1.51 24.72 15.78
CA GLY A 56 -1.60 23.88 16.97
C GLY A 56 -1.27 22.39 16.74
N VAL A 57 -0.95 21.98 15.51
CA VAL A 57 -0.54 20.60 15.20
C VAL A 57 0.97 20.56 14.98
N GLN A 58 1.64 19.61 15.64
CA GLN A 58 3.05 19.31 15.40
C GLN A 58 3.17 18.34 14.23
N ILE A 59 3.99 18.71 13.25
CA ILE A 59 4.22 17.93 12.05
C ILE A 59 5.48 17.11 12.22
N THR A 60 5.36 15.82 11.94
CA THR A 60 6.46 14.85 12.03
C THR A 60 6.81 14.26 10.67
N GLY A 61 5.91 14.35 9.69
CA GLY A 61 6.16 13.87 8.33
C GLY A 61 5.30 14.59 7.30
N VAL A 62 5.37 14.10 6.07
CA VAL A 62 4.63 14.62 4.91
C VAL A 62 4.04 13.47 4.10
N GLY A 63 3.21 13.80 3.12
CA GLY A 63 2.83 12.86 2.07
C GLY A 63 2.58 13.55 0.75
N LEU A 64 2.43 12.74 -0.29
CA LEU A 64 2.18 13.19 -1.65
C LEU A 64 1.17 12.25 -2.31
N THR A 65 0.09 12.83 -2.86
CA THR A 65 -0.75 12.13 -3.82
C THR A 65 -0.60 12.78 -5.19
N ALA A 66 -0.37 12.00 -6.23
CA ALA A 66 -0.33 12.49 -7.60
C ALA A 66 -0.54 11.36 -8.60
N ARG A 67 -1.16 11.67 -9.73
CA ARG A 67 -1.13 10.78 -10.90
C ARG A 67 0.19 10.99 -11.64
N TRP A 68 1.00 9.94 -11.77
CA TRP A 68 2.22 9.99 -12.58
C TRP A 68 1.88 9.95 -14.08
N THR A 69 2.70 10.61 -14.90
CA THR A 69 2.65 10.56 -16.36
C THR A 69 4.06 10.58 -16.94
N ALA A 70 4.30 9.78 -17.99
CA ALA A 70 5.56 9.82 -18.74
C ALA A 70 5.50 10.97 -19.77
N VAL A 71 5.99 12.17 -19.43
CA VAL A 71 5.88 13.34 -20.30
C VAL A 71 6.88 13.27 -21.45
N ASN A 72 8.10 12.85 -21.16
CA ASN A 72 9.10 12.49 -22.16
C ASN A 72 9.77 11.19 -21.73
N ALA A 73 9.68 10.17 -22.58
CA ALA A 73 10.03 8.79 -22.28
C ALA A 73 10.77 8.14 -23.45
N ASP A 74 11.57 7.10 -23.18
CA ASP A 74 12.15 6.30 -24.25
C ASP A 74 11.06 5.46 -24.92
N THR A 75 10.81 5.71 -26.20
CA THR A 75 9.86 4.94 -27.00
C THR A 75 10.45 3.61 -27.50
N ASN A 76 11.76 3.39 -27.40
CA ASN A 76 12.39 2.18 -27.95
C ASN A 76 12.12 0.94 -27.09
N ASN A 77 12.12 1.10 -25.76
CA ASN A 77 11.88 0.00 -24.83
C ASN A 77 10.72 0.26 -23.85
N GLY A 78 10.11 1.46 -23.85
CA GLY A 78 8.90 1.77 -23.07
C GLY A 78 9.09 1.82 -21.55
N THR A 79 10.33 1.85 -21.07
CA THR A 79 10.68 1.56 -19.67
C THR A 79 11.36 2.73 -18.94
N ALA A 80 11.22 3.98 -19.39
CA ALA A 80 11.73 5.12 -18.62
C ALA A 80 11.01 6.43 -19.00
N PRO A 81 10.75 7.34 -18.04
CA PRO A 81 11.02 7.21 -16.60
C PRO A 81 10.05 6.23 -15.90
N TRP A 82 10.39 5.72 -14.72
CA TRP A 82 9.45 5.02 -13.82
C TRP A 82 9.02 5.95 -12.67
N SER A 83 7.98 5.60 -11.92
CA SER A 83 7.56 6.41 -10.75
C SER A 83 8.59 6.37 -9.62
N THR A 84 9.31 5.25 -9.45
CA THR A 84 10.29 4.95 -8.38
C THR A 84 11.50 5.88 -8.30
N ASP A 85 11.60 6.83 -9.22
CA ASP A 85 12.82 7.60 -9.46
C ASP A 85 12.71 9.05 -9.01
N VAL A 86 11.56 9.45 -8.48
CA VAL A 86 11.40 10.75 -7.85
C VAL A 86 11.82 10.63 -6.39
N ARG A 87 12.91 11.31 -6.04
CA ARG A 87 13.33 11.51 -4.65
C ARG A 87 12.79 12.80 -4.12
N VAL A 88 12.35 12.79 -2.86
CA VAL A 88 11.79 13.98 -2.22
C VAL A 88 12.60 14.32 -0.98
N SER A 89 12.98 15.59 -0.88
CA SER A 89 13.42 16.20 0.38
C SER A 89 12.54 17.40 0.68
N VAL A 90 12.23 17.60 1.95
CA VAL A 90 11.31 18.66 2.38
C VAL A 90 11.97 19.55 3.41
N VAL A 91 11.82 20.86 3.24
CA VAL A 91 12.21 21.87 4.22
C VAL A 91 10.94 22.50 4.81
N ALA A 92 10.76 22.37 6.11
CA ALA A 92 9.63 22.92 6.85
C ALA A 92 9.86 24.40 7.24
N PRO A 93 8.80 25.12 7.62
CA PRO A 93 8.91 26.44 8.24
C PRO A 93 9.86 26.40 9.44
N GLY A 94 10.77 27.37 9.52
CA GLY A 94 11.81 27.39 10.54
C GLY A 94 13.06 26.56 10.22
N GLY A 95 13.11 25.92 9.05
CA GLY A 95 14.34 25.36 8.46
C GLY A 95 14.66 23.91 8.82
N GLN A 96 13.77 23.19 9.53
CA GLN A 96 13.93 21.74 9.69
C GLN A 96 13.83 21.09 8.31
N SER A 97 14.71 20.12 8.03
CA SER A 97 14.69 19.38 6.77
C SER A 97 14.60 17.89 7.03
N MET A 98 13.96 17.19 6.10
CA MET A 98 13.95 15.73 6.06
C MET A 98 14.22 15.25 4.64
N ASN A 99 14.90 14.11 4.53
CA ASN A 99 15.03 13.37 3.28
C ASN A 99 14.05 12.20 3.35
N TRP A 100 13.01 12.24 2.52
CA TRP A 100 12.04 11.14 2.44
C TRP A 100 12.67 9.95 1.72
N GLY A 101 13.52 10.21 0.72
CA GLY A 101 14.08 9.16 -0.14
C GLY A 101 13.28 9.08 -1.43
N ARG A 102 13.16 7.87 -1.99
CA ARG A 102 12.35 7.64 -3.18
C ARG A 102 10.86 7.64 -2.77
N VAL A 103 10.01 7.99 -3.71
CA VAL A 103 8.55 8.01 -3.57
C VAL A 103 8.02 7.29 -4.80
N GLY A 104 6.95 6.51 -4.68
CA GLY A 104 6.41 5.72 -5.78
C GLY A 104 7.08 4.37 -6.01
N GLY A 105 7.67 3.77 -4.97
CA GLY A 105 8.10 2.35 -4.95
C GLY A 105 9.45 2.08 -4.27
N ASP A 106 9.48 2.18 -2.94
CA ASP A 106 10.66 1.87 -2.12
C ASP A 106 10.96 0.35 -2.05
N VAL A 107 9.95 -0.49 -2.26
CA VAL A 107 10.00 -1.98 -2.27
C VAL A 107 9.19 -2.59 -3.42
N SER A 108 8.23 -1.84 -3.97
CA SER A 108 7.48 -2.11 -5.20
C SER A 108 8.17 -1.46 -6.40
N PHE A 109 7.95 -1.94 -7.64
CA PHE A 109 8.66 -1.31 -8.76
C PHE A 109 8.00 0.00 -9.20
N VAL A 110 6.76 0.28 -8.78
CA VAL A 110 5.99 1.45 -9.17
C VAL A 110 4.65 1.60 -8.37
N ASP A 111 4.32 2.80 -7.86
CA ASP A 111 2.96 3.16 -7.37
C ASP A 111 2.18 4.01 -8.39
N PHE A 112 0.92 3.65 -8.67
CA PHE A 112 0.02 4.47 -9.49
C PHE A 112 -1.40 4.47 -8.92
N PRO A 113 -1.90 5.61 -8.42
CA PRO A 113 -1.24 6.90 -8.28
C PRO A 113 -0.07 6.85 -7.27
N PHE A 114 0.83 7.85 -7.31
CA PHE A 114 1.62 8.14 -6.12
C PHE A 114 0.63 8.42 -5.01
N GLN A 115 0.69 7.64 -3.95
CA GLN A 115 -0.14 7.84 -2.79
C GLN A 115 0.66 7.37 -1.59
N ASP A 116 1.69 8.15 -1.26
CA ASP A 116 2.69 7.77 -0.28
C ASP A 116 2.78 8.82 0.83
N ALA A 117 3.28 8.37 1.98
CA ALA A 117 3.63 9.24 3.08
C ALA A 117 5.01 8.87 3.63
N SER A 118 5.73 9.87 4.12
CA SER A 118 7.03 9.64 4.74
C SER A 118 6.86 8.99 6.11
N PRO A 119 7.86 8.25 6.61
CA PRO A 119 8.00 8.04 8.05
C PRO A 119 8.20 9.39 8.78
N ALA A 120 8.19 9.37 10.11
CA ALA A 120 8.55 10.54 10.90
C ALA A 120 10.00 10.98 10.59
N GLY A 121 10.16 12.19 10.07
CA GLY A 121 11.45 12.79 9.74
C GLY A 121 11.68 14.16 10.39
N PHE A 122 10.61 14.85 10.79
CA PHE A 122 10.68 16.07 11.58
C PHE A 122 10.52 15.78 13.07
N THR A 123 11.18 16.59 13.91
CA THR A 123 11.02 16.47 15.37
C THR A 123 9.71 17.10 15.83
N ASN A 124 9.34 18.26 15.26
CA ASN A 124 8.17 19.07 15.66
C ASN A 124 7.97 20.27 14.73
N ALA A 125 7.92 20.06 13.43
CA ALA A 125 7.72 21.16 12.47
C ALA A 125 6.35 21.84 12.68
N SER A 126 6.28 23.14 12.37
CA SER A 126 5.05 23.94 12.50
C SER A 126 4.01 23.52 11.45
N GLY A 127 2.77 23.24 11.85
CA GLY A 127 1.67 23.03 10.89
C GLY A 127 1.27 24.28 10.09
N VAL A 128 1.88 25.44 10.38
CA VAL A 128 1.66 26.72 9.69
C VAL A 128 2.95 27.20 9.03
N GLY A 129 2.84 27.61 7.77
CA GLY A 129 3.90 28.25 6.99
C GLY A 129 4.20 27.53 5.68
N ASP A 130 5.27 27.98 5.03
CA ASP A 130 5.71 27.48 3.74
C ASP A 130 6.63 26.26 3.89
N TYR A 131 6.22 25.14 3.30
CA TYR A 131 7.02 23.94 3.12
C TYR A 131 7.59 23.91 1.72
N THR A 132 8.89 23.66 1.59
CA THR A 132 9.56 23.51 0.29
C THR A 132 9.79 22.03 0.00
N PHE A 133 9.07 21.48 -0.98
CA PHE A 133 9.27 20.14 -1.50
C PHE A 133 10.25 20.19 -2.66
N ASN A 134 11.44 19.63 -2.46
CA ASN A 134 12.46 19.50 -3.50
C ASN A 134 12.42 18.08 -4.06
N PHE A 135 12.22 18.01 -5.36
CA PHE A 135 12.18 16.79 -6.13
C PHE A 135 13.51 16.63 -6.86
N ASP A 136 14.08 15.44 -6.79
CA ASP A 136 15.24 15.03 -7.56
C ASP A 136 14.84 13.83 -8.41
N ASN A 137 15.08 13.89 -9.72
CA ASN A 137 14.80 12.78 -10.61
C ASN A 137 16.11 12.00 -10.78
N ALA A 138 16.15 10.77 -10.26
CA ALA A 138 17.40 10.02 -10.09
C ALA A 138 18.11 9.59 -11.40
N PHE A 139 17.64 10.01 -12.58
CA PHE A 139 18.13 9.57 -13.89
C PHE A 139 18.87 10.64 -14.69
N ASN A 140 19.96 10.22 -15.33
CA ASN A 140 20.69 10.98 -16.32
C ASN A 140 20.12 10.70 -17.72
N GLY A 141 19.13 11.47 -18.17
CA GLY A 141 18.53 11.34 -19.50
C GLY A 141 17.62 12.53 -19.84
N PRO A 142 17.10 12.64 -21.08
CA PRO A 142 16.15 13.71 -21.45
C PRO A 142 14.73 13.48 -20.88
N TRP A 143 14.57 12.55 -19.95
CA TRP A 143 13.28 12.09 -19.44
C TRP A 143 12.62 13.12 -18.56
N ILE A 144 11.29 13.18 -18.62
CA ILE A 144 10.48 14.11 -17.85
C ILE A 144 9.34 13.32 -17.21
N SER A 145 9.34 13.27 -15.88
CA SER A 145 8.25 12.71 -15.08
C SER A 145 7.21 13.79 -14.83
N GLY A 146 5.95 13.55 -15.20
CA GLY A 146 4.86 14.47 -14.92
C GLY A 146 4.08 14.03 -13.70
N LEU A 147 3.94 14.89 -12.69
CA LEU A 147 2.98 14.69 -11.61
C LEU A 147 1.73 15.51 -11.93
N ARG A 148 0.57 14.88 -11.87
CA ARG A 148 -0.74 15.48 -12.16
C ARG A 148 -1.63 15.39 -10.96
N ASP A 149 -2.55 16.35 -10.84
CA ASP A 149 -3.56 16.38 -9.80
C ASP A 149 -2.91 16.32 -8.40
N VAL A 150 -1.77 17.01 -8.25
CA VAL A 150 -0.87 16.88 -7.10
C VAL A 150 -1.57 17.37 -5.83
N ARG A 151 -1.41 16.61 -4.75
CA ARG A 151 -1.81 16.99 -3.40
C ARG A 151 -0.65 16.77 -2.45
N TYR A 152 -0.38 17.78 -1.64
CA TYR A 152 0.63 17.74 -0.60
C TYR A 152 -0.04 17.53 0.74
N HIS A 153 0.54 16.66 1.55
CA HIS A 153 0.00 16.30 2.86
C HIS A 153 0.98 16.62 3.97
N LEU A 154 0.45 17.01 5.13
CA LEU A 154 1.20 17.01 6.38
C LEU A 154 0.72 15.85 7.24
N THR A 155 1.65 15.23 7.97
CA THR A 155 1.34 14.13 8.88
C THR A 155 1.89 14.37 10.28
N THR A 156 1.24 13.73 11.26
CA THR A 156 1.65 13.74 12.66
C THR A 156 1.72 12.32 13.21
N THR A 157 2.66 12.06 14.11
CA THR A 157 2.81 10.76 14.76
C THR A 157 1.69 10.51 15.75
N VAL A 158 1.02 9.37 15.59
CA VAL A 158 0.01 8.85 16.53
C VAL A 158 0.33 7.41 16.90
N PRO A 159 -0.26 6.84 17.97
CA PRO A 159 -0.10 5.43 18.28
C PRO A 159 -0.53 4.53 17.12
N THR A 160 0.31 3.54 16.77
CA THR A 160 0.01 2.57 15.73
C THR A 160 -1.10 1.60 16.16
N GLN A 161 -2.04 1.37 15.25
CA GLN A 161 -3.02 0.29 15.29
C GLN A 161 -2.54 -0.81 14.36
N THR A 162 -2.66 -2.06 14.79
CA THR A 162 -2.27 -3.22 13.98
C THR A 162 -3.45 -4.18 13.83
N HIS A 163 -3.68 -4.62 12.60
CA HIS A 163 -4.61 -5.69 12.26
C HIS A 163 -3.85 -6.88 11.69
N SER A 164 -4.01 -8.03 12.32
CA SER A 164 -3.44 -9.30 11.83
C SER A 164 -4.52 -10.16 11.20
N PHE A 165 -4.21 -10.78 10.07
CA PHE A 165 -5.06 -11.80 9.47
C PHE A 165 -4.23 -12.92 8.86
N SER A 166 -4.85 -14.08 8.75
CA SER A 166 -4.25 -15.29 8.20
C SER A 166 -5.11 -15.82 7.06
N GLY A 167 -4.50 -16.43 6.06
CA GLY A 167 -5.23 -16.99 4.93
C GLY A 167 -4.47 -18.09 4.21
N ASN A 168 -5.08 -18.58 3.13
CA ASN A 168 -4.47 -19.54 2.22
C ASN A 168 -4.83 -19.17 0.78
N THR A 169 -3.88 -19.25 -0.15
CA THR A 169 -4.11 -18.99 -1.58
C THR A 169 -4.86 -20.12 -2.30
N ALA A 170 -4.94 -21.33 -1.73
CA ALA A 170 -5.68 -22.48 -2.29
C ALA A 170 -7.16 -22.21 -2.55
N ALA A 171 -7.75 -21.28 -1.79
CA ALA A 171 -9.19 -21.09 -1.74
C ALA A 171 -9.73 -20.04 -2.73
N GLY A 172 -8.85 -19.39 -3.50
CA GLY A 172 -9.24 -18.28 -4.36
C GLY A 172 -9.39 -18.63 -5.84
N ASP A 173 -9.95 -17.68 -6.57
CA ASP A 173 -9.98 -17.69 -8.03
C ASP A 173 -8.54 -17.63 -8.59
N SER A 174 -8.37 -18.07 -9.83
CA SER A 174 -7.07 -17.94 -10.51
C SER A 174 -7.02 -16.64 -11.31
N TRP A 175 -5.88 -15.96 -11.35
CA TRP A 175 -5.73 -14.70 -12.06
C TRP A 175 -4.36 -14.54 -12.72
N SER A 176 -4.26 -13.68 -13.73
CA SER A 176 -2.99 -13.29 -14.33
C SER A 176 -2.45 -12.08 -13.56
N ARG A 177 -1.69 -12.34 -12.49
CA ARG A 177 -1.20 -11.28 -11.60
C ARG A 177 -0.37 -10.21 -12.33
N PRO A 178 -0.36 -8.96 -11.83
CA PRO A 178 0.61 -7.97 -12.27
C PRO A 178 2.05 -8.45 -12.04
N PHE A 179 2.93 -8.09 -12.98
CA PHE A 179 4.38 -8.12 -12.83
C PHE A 179 4.91 -6.71 -12.57
N PHE A 180 4.30 -5.72 -13.23
CA PHE A 180 4.45 -4.30 -12.93
C PHE A 180 3.15 -3.56 -13.26
N ILE A 181 3.12 -2.25 -13.00
CA ILE A 181 1.89 -1.46 -13.09
C ILE A 181 1.17 -1.50 -14.44
N ASP A 182 1.90 -1.74 -15.53
CA ASP A 182 1.37 -1.79 -16.90
C ASP A 182 1.63 -3.16 -17.56
N GLY A 183 1.95 -4.17 -16.74
CA GLY A 183 2.40 -5.46 -17.25
C GLY A 183 1.90 -6.63 -16.44
N VAL A 184 1.34 -7.61 -17.15
CA VAL A 184 0.84 -8.85 -16.57
C VAL A 184 1.91 -9.94 -16.64
N SER A 185 2.06 -10.73 -15.57
CA SER A 185 3.02 -11.83 -15.51
C SER A 185 2.63 -12.98 -16.44
N GLY A 186 3.61 -13.49 -17.21
CA GLY A 186 3.47 -14.72 -18.00
C GLY A 186 3.51 -16.02 -17.17
N LEU A 187 3.73 -15.94 -15.86
CA LEU A 187 3.83 -17.11 -14.97
C LEU A 187 2.46 -17.64 -14.48
N GLY A 188 1.38 -16.97 -14.87
CA GLY A 188 0.01 -17.30 -14.48
C GLY A 188 -0.74 -18.28 -15.41
N PRO A 189 -2.06 -18.42 -15.19
CA PRO A 189 -2.81 -17.87 -14.05
C PRO A 189 -2.37 -18.51 -12.73
N VAL A 190 -2.45 -17.78 -11.62
CA VAL A 190 -2.02 -18.21 -10.28
C VAL A 190 -3.17 -18.09 -9.29
N ASN A 191 -3.14 -18.82 -8.18
CA ASN A 191 -4.14 -18.63 -7.12
C ASN A 191 -3.79 -17.42 -6.24
N HIS A 192 -4.81 -16.82 -5.64
CA HIS A 192 -4.67 -15.65 -4.77
C HIS A 192 -5.68 -15.67 -3.61
N SER A 193 -5.50 -14.79 -2.65
CA SER A 193 -6.44 -14.53 -1.55
C SER A 193 -6.63 -13.02 -1.42
N VAL A 194 -7.88 -12.58 -1.18
CA VAL A 194 -8.25 -11.17 -1.13
C VAL A 194 -8.83 -10.84 0.25
N LEU A 195 -8.32 -9.78 0.86
CA LEU A 195 -8.92 -9.12 2.01
C LEU A 195 -9.51 -7.77 1.57
N GLU A 196 -10.83 -7.63 1.64
CA GLU A 196 -11.51 -6.34 1.46
C GLU A 196 -11.64 -5.62 2.82
N PHE A 197 -11.25 -4.36 2.89
CA PHE A 197 -11.26 -3.59 4.14
C PHE A 197 -11.41 -2.08 3.91
N THR A 198 -11.72 -1.37 4.99
CA THR A 198 -11.65 0.09 5.09
C THR A 198 -10.77 0.51 6.27
N VAL A 199 -10.35 1.77 6.28
CA VAL A 199 -9.62 2.37 7.41
C VAL A 199 -10.41 3.49 8.07
N SER A 200 -10.28 3.63 9.38
CA SER A 200 -11.00 4.66 10.18
C SER A 200 -10.27 6.00 10.29
N ALA A 201 -9.06 6.11 9.75
CA ALA A 201 -8.30 7.35 9.72
C ALA A 201 -7.35 7.36 8.51
N SER A 202 -7.25 8.52 7.85
CA SER A 202 -6.31 8.72 6.74
C SER A 202 -4.86 8.83 7.22
N GLY A 203 -3.91 8.21 6.52
CA GLY A 203 -2.49 8.30 6.84
C GLY A 203 -1.67 7.15 6.29
N ARG A 204 -0.42 7.02 6.75
CA ARG A 204 0.53 6.00 6.29
C ARG A 204 0.20 4.63 6.90
N TYR A 205 -0.02 3.64 6.04
CA TYR A 205 -0.21 2.23 6.42
C TYR A 205 0.90 1.37 5.83
N GLU A 206 1.44 0.50 6.66
CA GLU A 206 2.41 -0.52 6.28
C GLU A 206 1.72 -1.88 6.25
N PHE A 207 1.99 -2.63 5.20
CA PHE A 207 1.53 -4.01 5.04
C PHE A 207 2.74 -4.91 5.05
N GLU A 208 2.66 -6.02 5.76
CA GLU A 208 3.74 -6.99 5.83
C GLU A 208 3.16 -8.40 5.70
N THR A 209 3.73 -9.20 4.80
CA THR A 209 3.43 -10.63 4.68
C THR A 209 4.73 -11.40 4.69
N ILE A 210 4.88 -12.29 5.66
CA ILE A 210 6.11 -13.08 5.85
C ILE A 210 5.79 -14.55 5.66
N ILE A 211 6.43 -15.16 4.66
CA ILE A 211 6.45 -16.60 4.42
C ILE A 211 7.91 -17.02 4.19
N PRO A 212 8.63 -17.46 5.25
CA PRO A 212 10.05 -17.74 5.14
C PRO A 212 10.39 -18.73 4.01
N GLY A 213 11.28 -18.32 3.10
CA GLY A 213 11.77 -19.16 2.00
C GLY A 213 10.84 -19.28 0.79
N LEU A 214 9.73 -18.54 0.73
CA LEU A 214 8.80 -18.57 -0.40
C LEU A 214 8.47 -17.18 -0.93
N ASP A 215 8.35 -17.07 -2.25
CA ASP A 215 7.98 -15.83 -2.92
C ASP A 215 6.49 -15.57 -2.70
N VAL A 216 6.16 -14.46 -2.04
CA VAL A 216 4.78 -14.08 -1.70
C VAL A 216 4.43 -12.70 -2.26
N PRO A 217 4.17 -12.56 -3.56
CA PRO A 217 3.75 -11.27 -4.11
C PRO A 217 2.47 -10.78 -3.43
N THR A 218 2.45 -9.49 -3.07
CA THR A 218 1.26 -8.81 -2.54
C THR A 218 0.90 -7.62 -3.40
N PHE A 219 -0.38 -7.28 -3.43
CA PHE A 219 -0.93 -6.19 -4.23
C PHE A 219 -1.98 -5.46 -3.41
N LEU A 220 -2.04 -4.15 -3.56
CA LEU A 220 -3.02 -3.30 -2.91
C LEU A 220 -3.83 -2.59 -3.99
N TYR A 221 -5.15 -2.72 -3.93
CA TYR A 221 -6.08 -2.03 -4.83
C TYR A 221 -6.94 -1.04 -4.05
N GLN A 222 -7.32 0.06 -4.70
CA GLN A 222 -8.29 1.02 -4.18
C GLN A 222 -9.63 0.90 -4.91
N GLY A 223 -10.75 1.09 -4.20
CA GLY A 223 -12.10 1.01 -4.76
C GLY A 223 -12.54 -0.43 -4.96
N SER A 224 -12.18 -1.06 -6.08
CA SER A 224 -12.62 -2.41 -6.45
C SER A 224 -11.48 -3.29 -6.98
N PHE A 225 -11.57 -4.59 -6.71
CA PHE A 225 -10.70 -5.62 -7.28
C PHE A 225 -11.44 -6.47 -8.33
N ASP A 226 -10.85 -6.65 -9.51
CA ASP A 226 -11.32 -7.56 -10.58
C ASP A 226 -10.14 -8.37 -11.12
N ALA A 227 -10.15 -9.68 -10.87
CA ALA A 227 -9.11 -10.61 -11.31
C ALA A 227 -8.94 -10.68 -12.85
N SER A 228 -9.95 -10.28 -13.62
CA SER A 228 -9.89 -10.20 -15.09
C SER A 228 -9.25 -8.91 -15.60
N GLN A 229 -9.15 -7.89 -14.73
CA GLN A 229 -8.54 -6.60 -15.01
C GLN A 229 -7.48 -6.27 -13.94
N PRO A 230 -6.40 -7.08 -13.85
CA PRO A 230 -5.46 -7.06 -12.73
C PRO A 230 -4.69 -5.72 -12.57
N LEU A 231 -4.68 -4.87 -13.59
CA LEU A 231 -4.02 -3.56 -13.54
C LEU A 231 -4.98 -2.42 -13.17
N MET A 232 -6.30 -2.67 -13.21
CA MET A 232 -7.28 -1.64 -12.89
C MET A 232 -7.31 -1.40 -11.38
N ASN A 233 -7.16 -0.13 -10.99
CA ASN A 233 -7.14 0.34 -9.61
C ASN A 233 -6.01 -0.23 -8.71
N LEU A 234 -4.97 -0.82 -9.31
CA LEU A 234 -3.79 -1.25 -8.58
C LEU A 234 -3.09 -0.01 -8.02
N LEU A 235 -2.95 0.08 -6.70
CA LEU A 235 -2.34 1.19 -5.99
C LEU A 235 -0.83 0.98 -5.80
N ASP A 236 -0.46 -0.17 -5.23
CA ASP A 236 0.92 -0.57 -4.92
C ASP A 236 1.03 -2.11 -4.98
N TYR A 237 2.22 -2.66 -5.15
CA TYR A 237 2.50 -4.10 -5.15
C TYR A 237 3.94 -4.46 -4.76
N SER A 238 4.15 -5.50 -3.98
CA SER A 238 5.49 -6.03 -3.72
C SER A 238 5.66 -7.40 -4.35
N LEU A 239 6.75 -7.63 -5.08
CA LEU A 239 7.07 -8.95 -5.66
C LEU A 239 7.78 -9.89 -4.69
N ALA A 240 7.94 -9.49 -3.42
CA ALA A 240 8.66 -10.23 -2.38
C ALA A 240 10.13 -10.56 -2.73
N ASN A 241 10.73 -9.80 -3.64
CA ASN A 241 12.08 -9.98 -4.19
C ASN A 241 13.20 -9.37 -3.31
N GLY A 242 12.93 -9.04 -2.05
CA GLY A 242 13.84 -8.22 -1.23
C GLY A 242 13.85 -6.77 -1.69
N SER A 243 14.51 -5.87 -0.97
CA SER A 243 14.44 -4.40 -1.11
C SER A 243 15.06 -3.82 -2.40
N GLY A 244 15.01 -4.53 -3.52
CA GLY A 244 15.47 -4.05 -4.81
C GLY A 244 14.68 -4.68 -5.94
N ALA A 245 14.43 -3.91 -6.99
CA ALA A 245 13.79 -4.37 -8.23
C ALA A 245 14.41 -5.68 -8.78
N ASP A 246 15.71 -5.90 -8.55
CA ASP A 246 16.43 -7.10 -9.02
C ASP A 246 16.89 -8.02 -7.89
N GLY A 247 16.35 -7.87 -6.67
CA GLY A 247 16.76 -8.69 -5.54
C GLY A 247 16.31 -10.15 -5.67
N ASN A 248 17.01 -11.06 -4.99
CA ASN A 248 16.49 -12.42 -4.82
C ASN A 248 15.37 -12.40 -3.79
N PRO A 249 14.25 -13.08 -4.04
CA PRO A 249 13.19 -13.24 -3.06
C PRO A 249 13.64 -13.75 -1.70
N ARG A 250 13.07 -13.17 -0.64
CA ARG A 250 13.48 -13.43 0.75
C ARG A 250 12.35 -13.81 1.69
N GLY A 251 11.20 -14.22 1.17
CA GLY A 251 10.09 -14.65 2.03
C GLY A 251 9.36 -13.52 2.72
N GLU A 252 9.51 -12.29 2.25
CA GLU A 252 8.95 -11.11 2.87
C GLU A 252 8.46 -10.15 1.78
N SER A 253 7.21 -9.74 1.92
CA SER A 253 6.55 -8.75 1.08
C SER A 253 6.08 -7.59 1.93
N ARG A 254 6.41 -6.37 1.50
CA ARG A 254 6.08 -5.13 2.20
C ARG A 254 5.53 -4.09 1.23
N ILE A 255 4.44 -3.45 1.62
CA ILE A 255 3.80 -2.33 0.92
C ILE A 255 3.70 -1.19 1.92
N ASP A 256 3.93 0.04 1.48
CA ASP A 256 3.80 1.25 2.30
C ASP A 256 3.02 2.28 1.49
N ALA A 257 1.81 2.59 1.96
CA ALA A 257 0.89 3.45 1.22
C ALA A 257 0.19 4.44 2.15
N LEU A 258 -0.07 5.64 1.63
CA LEU A 258 -1.03 6.56 2.20
C LEU A 258 -2.44 6.07 1.87
N LEU A 259 -3.25 5.78 2.88
CA LEU A 259 -4.66 5.42 2.71
C LEU A 259 -5.55 6.55 3.18
N HIS A 260 -6.74 6.63 2.60
CA HIS A 260 -7.76 7.61 2.91
C HIS A 260 -8.96 6.95 3.59
N GLU A 261 -9.47 7.59 4.64
CA GLU A 261 -10.71 7.16 5.27
C GLU A 261 -11.88 7.26 4.30
N GLY A 262 -12.87 6.38 4.45
CA GLY A 262 -14.04 6.31 3.56
C GLY A 262 -13.80 5.60 2.22
N GLU A 263 -12.55 5.25 1.91
CA GLU A 263 -12.21 4.42 0.75
C GLU A 263 -12.23 2.93 1.12
N THR A 264 -12.56 2.09 0.13
CA THR A 264 -12.45 0.63 0.24
C THR A 264 -11.16 0.18 -0.42
N TYR A 265 -10.47 -0.76 0.20
CA TYR A 265 -9.21 -1.30 -0.28
C TYR A 265 -9.27 -2.82 -0.36
N HIS A 266 -8.50 -3.39 -1.27
CA HIS A 266 -8.34 -4.83 -1.41
C HIS A 266 -6.87 -5.17 -1.33
N PHE A 267 -6.48 -5.93 -0.31
CA PHE A 267 -5.14 -6.46 -0.19
C PHE A 267 -5.12 -7.91 -0.67
N VAL A 268 -4.31 -8.16 -1.69
CA VAL A 268 -4.25 -9.44 -2.40
C VAL A 268 -2.92 -10.10 -2.12
N VAL A 269 -2.96 -11.32 -1.59
CA VAL A 269 -1.78 -12.19 -1.46
C VAL A 269 -1.84 -13.22 -2.58
N SER A 270 -0.79 -13.32 -3.39
CA SER A 270 -0.75 -14.17 -4.58
C SER A 270 0.35 -15.21 -4.49
N GLN A 271 0.17 -16.33 -5.19
CA GLN A 271 1.28 -17.20 -5.55
C GLN A 271 2.23 -16.51 -6.54
N TRP A 272 3.51 -16.90 -6.51
CA TRP A 272 4.50 -16.45 -7.49
C TRP A 272 4.25 -16.97 -8.91
N SER A 273 3.91 -18.25 -9.04
CA SER A 273 3.68 -18.90 -10.34
C SER A 273 2.63 -19.99 -10.22
N ARG A 274 2.08 -20.42 -11.36
CA ARG A 274 1.13 -21.56 -11.42
C ARG A 274 1.72 -22.90 -10.97
N PHE A 275 3.04 -22.96 -10.81
CA PHE A 275 3.76 -24.13 -10.33
C PHE A 275 4.10 -24.05 -8.84
N THR A 276 3.84 -22.90 -8.20
CA THR A 276 4.01 -22.70 -6.77
C THR A 276 2.85 -23.38 -6.04
N GLN A 277 3.16 -24.07 -4.95
CA GLN A 277 2.14 -24.70 -4.11
C GLN A 277 1.28 -23.64 -3.44
N ASP A 278 0.11 -24.06 -2.94
CA ASP A 278 -0.73 -23.19 -2.12
C ASP A 278 0.02 -22.71 -0.87
N LEU A 279 -0.17 -21.43 -0.55
CA LEU A 279 0.59 -20.72 0.47
C LEU A 279 -0.34 -20.45 1.65
N GLU A 280 0.01 -20.95 2.82
CA GLU A 280 -0.50 -20.41 4.08
C GLU A 280 0.29 -19.16 4.45
N PHE A 281 -0.41 -18.11 4.87
CA PHE A 281 0.23 -16.83 5.16
C PHE A 281 -0.37 -16.16 6.40
N ASN A 282 0.46 -15.33 7.02
CA ASN A 282 0.05 -14.34 8.01
C ASN A 282 0.49 -12.97 7.50
N SER A 283 -0.43 -12.02 7.61
CA SER A 283 -0.21 -10.65 7.18
C SER A 283 -0.58 -9.68 8.29
N LEU A 284 0.13 -8.56 8.32
CA LEU A 284 -0.07 -7.46 9.24
C LEU A 284 -0.36 -6.19 8.44
N ILE A 285 -1.33 -5.41 8.92
CA ILE A 285 -1.60 -4.05 8.45
C ILE A 285 -1.45 -3.13 9.64
N SER A 286 -0.52 -2.18 9.57
CA SER A 286 -0.20 -1.25 10.66
C SER A 286 -0.36 0.19 10.21
N GLY A 287 -1.10 1.02 10.95
CA GLY A 287 -1.34 2.41 10.58
C GLY A 287 -2.00 3.24 11.69
N PRO A 288 -2.38 4.50 11.40
CA PRO A 288 -2.94 5.41 12.41
C PRO A 288 -4.39 5.08 12.80
N GLY A 289 -5.12 4.32 11.97
CA GLY A 289 -6.52 3.98 12.19
C GLY A 289 -6.77 2.48 12.29
N VAL A 290 -7.91 2.13 12.88
CA VAL A 290 -8.44 0.76 12.91
C VAL A 290 -8.81 0.32 11.49
N VAL A 291 -8.38 -0.90 11.12
CA VAL A 291 -8.79 -1.62 9.91
C VAL A 291 -10.11 -2.35 10.17
N SER A 292 -11.11 -2.14 9.32
CA SER A 292 -12.40 -2.82 9.38
C SER A 292 -12.57 -3.72 8.15
N VAL A 293 -12.64 -5.03 8.36
CA VAL A 293 -12.81 -6.01 7.28
C VAL A 293 -14.26 -5.99 6.79
N VAL A 294 -14.46 -5.92 5.48
CA VAL A 294 -15.78 -6.03 4.87
C VAL A 294 -16.10 -7.52 4.71
N PRO A 295 -17.17 -8.04 5.34
CA PRO A 295 -17.55 -9.43 5.18
C PRO A 295 -17.88 -9.72 3.71
N ALA A 296 -17.29 -10.77 3.14
CA ALA A 296 -17.61 -11.19 1.78
C ALA A 296 -19.15 -11.27 1.60
N PRO A 297 -19.72 -10.80 0.47
CA PRO A 297 -21.17 -10.71 0.26
C PRO A 297 -21.93 -12.03 0.54
N GLY A 298 -21.26 -13.18 0.34
CA GLY A 298 -21.81 -14.50 0.63
C GLY A 298 -21.97 -14.83 2.12
N ALA A 299 -21.12 -14.29 3.01
CA ALA A 299 -21.18 -14.56 4.44
C ALA A 299 -22.46 -13.98 5.08
N ALA A 300 -22.86 -12.79 4.64
CA ALA A 300 -24.10 -12.14 5.09
C ALA A 300 -25.36 -12.89 4.60
N ALA A 301 -25.33 -13.39 3.35
CA ALA A 301 -26.44 -14.14 2.78
C ALA A 301 -26.70 -15.48 3.52
N VAL A 302 -25.64 -16.19 3.91
CA VAL A 302 -25.78 -17.45 4.68
C VAL A 302 -26.35 -17.20 6.08
N LEU A 303 -25.97 -16.10 6.75
CA LEU A 303 -26.52 -15.74 8.05
C LEU A 303 -28.03 -15.40 7.95
N GLY A 304 -28.43 -14.67 6.91
CA GLY A 304 -29.83 -14.31 6.64
C GLY A 304 -30.72 -15.53 6.37
N VAL A 305 -30.25 -16.49 5.56
CA VAL A 305 -31.00 -17.73 5.28
C VAL A 305 -31.11 -18.62 6.53
N GLY A 306 -30.04 -18.70 7.33
CA GLY A 306 -30.05 -19.46 8.59
C GLY A 306 -31.10 -18.94 9.59
N LEU A 307 -31.24 -17.62 9.71
CA LEU A 307 -32.25 -17.00 10.59
C LEU A 307 -33.68 -17.21 10.08
N MET A 308 -33.91 -17.15 8.76
CA MET A 308 -35.23 -17.42 8.18
C MET A 308 -35.67 -18.88 8.35
N LEU A 309 -34.73 -19.83 8.27
CA LEU A 309 -35.03 -21.26 8.47
C LEU A 309 -35.18 -21.61 9.96
N GLY A 310 -34.42 -20.97 10.86
CA GLY A 310 -34.54 -21.16 12.31
C GLY A 310 -35.83 -20.59 12.90
N GLY A 311 -36.31 -19.45 12.37
CA GLY A 311 -37.55 -18.81 12.83
C GLY A 311 -38.83 -19.56 12.48
N ARG A 312 -38.79 -20.44 11.47
CA ARG A 312 -39.98 -21.19 11.00
C ARG A 312 -40.30 -22.46 11.79
N ARG A 313 -39.45 -22.85 12.76
CA ARG A 313 -39.58 -24.09 13.53
C ARG A 313 -40.26 -23.93 14.90
N ARG A 314 -40.85 -22.77 15.20
CA ARG A 314 -41.58 -22.47 16.45
C ARG A 314 -43.08 -22.20 16.25
N ARG A 315 -43.72 -22.88 15.30
CA ARG A 315 -45.19 -22.94 15.23
C ARG A 315 -45.64 -24.38 15.16
#